data_AF-A0A8H4LXZ9-F1
#
_entry.id   AF-A0A8H4LXZ9-F1
#
_cell.length_a   1.000
_cell.length_b   1.000
_cell.length_c   1.000
_cell.angle_alpha   90.00
_cell.angle_beta   90.00
_cell.angle_gamma   90.00
#
_symmetry.space_group_name_H-M   'P 1'
#
loop_
_entity.id
_entity.type
_entity.pdbx_description
1 polymer ?
#
loop_
_entity_poly.entity_id
_entity_poly.type
_entity_poly.pdbx_seq_one_letter_code
_entity_poly.pdbx_strand_id
1 'polypeptide(L)'
;MPSILNIANMCSHLQNISKAGLGMTSVKNTKYNLRLALAMHRSGFFSAVYRGGKSPPTVEQMVSVAPDVLTTANVAEARLWLCMKYWNGRPVLSKAIMISRPGRIMTATIKELDTLARGRPTKVSGGVVEGLNVGECMFLGTSSGVLEVREALERKVGGLLMCRVL
;
A
#
# COMPACT_ATOMS: atom_id res chain seq x y z
N MET A 1 -5.02 8.69 -13.00
CA MET A 1 -3.81 8.69 -12.15
C MET A 1 -4.19 8.41 -10.70
N PRO A 2 -3.44 7.57 -9.97
CA PRO A 2 -3.58 7.45 -8.52
C PRO A 2 -3.48 8.81 -7.84
N SER A 3 -4.38 9.05 -6.87
CA SER A 3 -4.26 10.20 -5.99
C SER A 3 -3.07 9.96 -5.07
N ILE A 4 -1.90 10.42 -5.52
CA ILE A 4 -0.64 10.25 -4.79
C ILE A 4 -0.75 10.86 -3.39
N LEU A 5 -1.46 11.98 -3.24
CA LEU A 5 -1.69 12.57 -1.91
C LEU A 5 -2.38 11.59 -0.94
N ASN A 6 -3.38 10.82 -1.40
CA ASN A 6 -4.04 9.84 -0.54
C ASN A 6 -3.09 8.69 -0.15
N ILE A 7 -2.23 8.25 -1.07
CA ILE A 7 -1.20 7.26 -0.78
C ILE A 7 -0.18 7.80 0.23
N ALA A 8 0.17 9.09 0.14
CA ALA A 8 1.11 9.75 1.05
C ALA A 8 0.58 9.71 2.47
N ASN A 9 -0.67 10.15 2.62
CA ASN A 9 -1.38 10.16 3.88
C ASN A 9 -1.50 8.75 4.46
N MET A 10 -1.82 7.75 3.62
CA MET A 10 -1.88 6.35 4.04
C MET A 10 -0.53 5.83 4.53
N CYS A 11 0.57 6.09 3.81
CA CYS A 11 1.91 5.64 4.23
C CYS A 11 2.33 6.29 5.57
N SER A 12 2.17 7.61 5.70
CA SER A 12 2.50 8.32 6.95
C SER A 12 1.64 7.84 8.12
N HIS A 13 0.35 7.59 7.88
CA HIS A 13 -0.55 7.05 8.89
C HIS A 13 -0.12 5.64 9.34
N LEU A 14 0.12 4.73 8.40
CA LEU A 14 0.59 3.38 8.71
C LEU A 14 1.90 3.37 9.48
N GLN A 15 2.82 4.29 9.16
CA GLN A 15 4.06 4.47 9.91
C GLN A 15 3.81 4.83 11.38
N ASN A 16 2.84 5.72 11.64
CA ASN A 16 2.50 6.13 13.01
C ASN A 16 1.82 5.00 13.77
N ILE A 17 0.90 4.28 13.14
CA ILE A 17 0.20 3.13 13.72
C ILE A 17 1.17 2.03 14.13
N SER A 18 2.16 1.74 13.27
CA SER A 18 3.17 0.72 13.53
C SER A 18 4.10 1.11 14.68
N LYS A 19 4.44 2.40 14.80
CA LYS A 19 5.18 2.94 15.95
C LYS A 19 4.37 2.89 17.24
N ALA A 20 3.06 3.11 17.15
CA ALA A 20 2.15 3.08 18.29
C ALA A 20 1.78 1.66 18.76
N GLY A 21 2.13 0.62 18.00
CA GLY A 21 1.82 -0.77 18.36
C GLY A 21 0.34 -1.13 18.27
N LEU A 22 -0.44 -0.40 17.46
CA LEU A 22 -1.87 -0.64 17.34
C LEU A 22 -2.16 -1.84 16.41
N GLY A 23 -3.01 -2.76 16.85
CA GLY A 23 -3.39 -3.97 16.11
C GLY A 23 -4.29 -3.73 14.89
N MET A 24 -5.01 -2.60 14.86
CA MET A 24 -5.94 -2.26 13.78
C MET A 24 -5.97 -0.76 13.56
N THR A 25 -6.24 -0.34 12.32
CA THR A 25 -6.39 1.07 11.99
C THR A 25 -7.39 1.27 10.85
N SER A 26 -7.90 2.49 10.70
CA SER A 26 -8.74 2.87 9.57
C SER A 26 -8.04 3.87 8.64
N VAL A 27 -8.30 3.75 7.34
CA VAL A 27 -7.91 4.72 6.32
C VAL A 27 -9.11 5.12 5.45
N LYS A 28 -8.99 6.25 4.73
CA LYS A 28 -10.05 6.71 3.82
C LYS A 28 -10.39 5.65 2.78
N ASN A 29 -11.67 5.38 2.58
CA ASN A 29 -12.15 4.45 1.55
C ASN A 29 -12.04 5.09 0.16
N THR A 30 -10.91 4.83 -0.50
CA THR A 30 -10.70 5.24 -1.89
C THR A 30 -10.22 4.05 -2.70
N LYS A 31 -10.52 4.05 -4.01
CA LYS A 31 -10.06 3.00 -4.94
C LYS A 31 -8.56 2.77 -4.89
N TYR A 32 -7.77 3.84 -4.71
CA TYR A 32 -6.31 3.75 -4.68
C TYR A 32 -5.79 3.19 -3.36
N ASN A 33 -6.33 3.65 -2.22
CA ASN A 33 -5.98 3.09 -0.91
C ASN A 33 -6.35 1.61 -0.83
N LEU A 34 -7.54 1.23 -1.33
CA LEU A 34 -7.97 -0.16 -1.36
C LEU A 34 -7.03 -1.04 -2.19
N ARG A 35 -6.67 -0.61 -3.40
CA ARG A 35 -5.76 -1.38 -4.24
C ARG A 35 -4.38 -1.54 -3.61
N LEU A 36 -3.85 -0.50 -2.98
CA LEU A 36 -2.58 -0.58 -2.24
C LEU A 36 -2.70 -1.49 -1.03
N ALA A 37 -3.78 -1.38 -0.25
CA ALA A 37 -4.04 -2.24 0.90
C ALA A 37 -4.13 -3.72 0.51
N LEU A 38 -4.82 -4.04 -0.59
CA LEU A 38 -4.92 -5.41 -1.10
C LEU A 38 -3.58 -5.93 -1.62
N ALA A 39 -2.76 -5.09 -2.26
CA ALA A 39 -1.41 -5.47 -2.67
C ALA A 39 -0.52 -5.76 -1.46
N MET A 40 -0.54 -4.89 -0.45
CA MET A 40 0.19 -5.09 0.81
C MET A 40 -0.30 -6.33 1.58
N HIS A 41 -1.61 -6.62 1.56
CA HIS A 41 -2.19 -7.82 2.15
C HIS A 41 -1.70 -9.09 1.45
N ARG A 42 -1.70 -9.11 0.11
CA ARG A 42 -1.16 -10.21 -0.69
C ARG A 42 0.34 -10.43 -0.46
N SER A 43 1.11 -9.35 -0.26
CA SER A 43 2.52 -9.41 0.13
C SER A 43 2.75 -9.73 1.62
N GLY A 44 1.68 -9.93 2.41
CA GLY A 44 1.76 -10.43 3.77
C GLY A 44 1.85 -9.38 4.87
N PHE A 45 1.80 -8.08 4.59
CA PHE A 45 1.94 -7.00 5.58
C PHE A 45 0.72 -6.81 6.49
N PHE A 46 -0.48 -7.09 5.97
CA PHE A 46 -1.72 -7.01 6.73
C PHE A 46 -2.30 -8.40 7.01
N SER A 47 -2.98 -8.54 8.14
CA SER A 47 -3.74 -9.77 8.45
C SER A 47 -5.06 -9.81 7.70
N ALA A 48 -5.74 -8.67 7.64
CA ALA A 48 -7.03 -8.53 6.98
C ALA A 48 -7.22 -7.10 6.47
N VAL A 49 -8.04 -6.98 5.42
CA VAL A 49 -8.51 -5.71 4.87
C VAL A 49 -10.03 -5.80 4.78
N TYR A 50 -10.72 -4.93 5.51
CA TYR A 50 -12.17 -4.92 5.59
C TYR A 50 -12.73 -3.54 5.30
N ARG A 51 -13.91 -3.46 4.67
CA ARG A 51 -14.60 -2.19 4.46
C ARG A 51 -15.75 -2.09 5.45
N GLY A 52 -15.82 -1.01 6.20
CA GLY A 52 -16.86 -0.77 7.19
C GLY A 52 -17.15 0.72 7.39
N GLY A 53 -17.92 1.05 8.42
CA GLY A 53 -18.22 2.43 8.81
C GLY A 53 -17.11 3.11 9.60
N LYS A 54 -17.46 4.21 10.28
CA LYS A 54 -16.55 4.99 11.14
C LYS A 54 -16.09 4.24 12.39
N SER A 55 -16.90 3.29 12.87
CA SER A 55 -16.60 2.48 14.04
C SER A 55 -15.78 1.23 13.68
N PRO A 56 -14.84 0.81 14.54
CA PRO A 56 -14.06 -0.41 14.31
C PRO A 56 -14.98 -1.62 14.26
N PRO A 57 -14.82 -2.51 13.25
CA PRO A 57 -15.54 -3.78 13.23
C PRO A 57 -14.95 -4.74 14.26
N THR A 58 -15.76 -5.69 14.73
CA THR A 58 -15.26 -6.83 15.52
C THR A 58 -14.61 -7.86 14.61
N VAL A 59 -13.82 -8.77 15.19
CA VAL A 59 -13.14 -9.84 14.43
C VAL A 59 -14.18 -10.76 13.76
N GLU A 60 -15.27 -11.07 14.46
CA GLU A 60 -16.36 -11.89 13.95
C GLU A 60 -17.03 -11.22 12.75
N GLN A 61 -17.29 -9.90 12.83
CA GLN A 61 -17.86 -9.14 11.73
C GLN A 61 -16.96 -9.18 10.50
N MET A 62 -15.65 -9.02 10.67
CA MET A 62 -14.70 -9.02 9.56
C MET A 62 -14.64 -10.34 8.79
N VAL A 63 -14.97 -11.46 9.44
CA VAL A 63 -14.93 -12.81 8.85
C VAL A 63 -16.29 -13.23 8.31
N SER A 64 -17.37 -12.96 9.05
CA SER A 64 -18.70 -13.52 8.78
C SER A 64 -19.65 -12.57 8.05
N VAL A 65 -19.40 -11.27 8.09
CA VAL A 65 -20.31 -10.26 7.54
C VAL A 65 -19.74 -9.71 6.24
N ALA A 66 -20.54 -9.78 5.17
CA ALA A 66 -20.19 -9.12 3.92
C ALA A 66 -20.26 -7.59 4.12
N PRO A 67 -19.30 -6.82 3.57
CA PRO A 67 -19.36 -5.36 3.66
C PRO A 67 -20.64 -4.79 3.04
N ASP A 68 -21.20 -3.77 3.69
CA ASP A 68 -22.39 -3.08 3.17
C ASP A 68 -22.18 -2.54 1.75
N VAL A 69 -23.25 -2.57 0.96
CA VAL A 69 -23.26 -1.99 -0.38
C VAL A 69 -23.02 -0.48 -0.27
N LEU A 70 -22.03 0.02 -1.00
CA LEU A 70 -21.75 1.45 -1.04
C LEU A 70 -22.80 2.18 -1.86
N THR A 71 -23.48 3.12 -1.22
CA THR A 71 -24.45 4.03 -1.82
C THR A 71 -24.00 5.47 -1.62
N THR A 72 -24.66 6.42 -2.28
CA THR A 72 -24.40 7.85 -2.09
C THR A 72 -24.66 8.30 -0.64
N ALA A 73 -25.53 7.61 0.09
CA ALA A 73 -25.86 7.93 1.48
C ALA A 73 -24.77 7.53 2.48
N ASN A 74 -24.03 6.43 2.25
CA ASN A 74 -23.06 5.90 3.21
C ASN A 74 -21.58 6.11 2.81
N VAL A 75 -21.31 6.49 1.56
CA VAL A 75 -19.93 6.61 1.03
C VAL A 75 -19.05 7.59 1.82
N ALA A 76 -19.65 8.64 2.40
CA ALA A 76 -18.93 9.63 3.20
C ALA A 76 -18.41 9.05 4.53
N GLU A 77 -19.09 8.05 5.06
CA GLU A 77 -18.75 7.40 6.33
C GLU A 77 -17.85 6.19 6.17
N ALA A 78 -17.81 5.63 4.96
CA ALA A 78 -17.07 4.41 4.66
C ALA A 78 -15.56 4.54 4.92
N ARG A 79 -15.00 3.52 5.57
CA ARG A 79 -13.58 3.37 5.88
C ARG A 79 -13.06 2.01 5.45
N LEU A 80 -11.75 1.96 5.25
CA LEU A 80 -11.01 0.72 5.09
C LEU A 80 -10.30 0.43 6.41
N TRP A 81 -10.67 -0.67 7.03
CA TRP A 81 -10.08 -1.21 8.23
C TRP A 81 -8.94 -2.15 7.85
N LEU A 82 -7.75 -1.89 8.39
CA LEU A 82 -6.52 -2.61 8.13
C LEU A 82 -6.05 -3.23 9.44
N CYS A 83 -5.93 -4.55 9.47
CA CYS A 83 -5.37 -5.28 10.61
C CYS A 83 -3.85 -5.39 10.45
N MET A 84 -3.14 -4.77 11.38
CA MET A 84 -1.68 -4.77 11.44
C MET A 84 -1.17 -6.11 11.95
N LYS A 85 0.00 -6.55 11.45
CA LYS A 85 0.68 -7.74 11.95
C LYS A 85 1.86 -7.37 12.83
N TYR A 86 2.05 -8.15 13.88
CA TYR A 86 3.19 -8.05 14.79
C TYR A 86 3.79 -9.45 14.97
N TRP A 87 5.11 -9.53 14.98
CA TRP A 87 5.85 -10.77 15.20
C TRP A 87 7.00 -10.48 16.18
N ASN A 88 7.14 -11.32 17.21
CA ASN A 88 8.13 -11.13 18.28
C ASN A 88 8.14 -9.70 18.85
N GLY A 89 6.96 -9.13 19.07
CA GLY A 89 6.80 -7.76 19.61
C GLY A 89 7.19 -6.64 18.64
N ARG A 90 7.50 -6.94 17.37
CA ARG A 90 7.85 -5.94 16.35
C ARG A 90 6.80 -5.89 15.25
N PRO A 91 6.47 -4.71 14.70
CA PRO A 91 5.54 -4.61 13.57
C PRO A 91 6.14 -5.27 12.32
N VAL A 92 5.34 -6.07 11.62
CA VAL A 92 5.72 -6.62 10.31
C VAL A 92 5.81 -5.51 9.27
N LEU A 93 4.92 -4.51 9.35
CA LEU A 93 5.04 -3.27 8.59
C LEU A 93 5.77 -2.26 9.48
N SER A 94 7.09 -2.26 9.44
CA SER A 94 7.93 -1.36 10.23
C SER A 94 8.11 0.01 9.58
N LYS A 95 8.13 0.07 8.25
CA LYS A 95 8.41 1.29 7.48
C LYS A 95 7.49 1.41 6.26
N ALA A 96 6.94 2.60 6.04
CA ALA A 96 6.17 2.90 4.83
C ALA A 96 6.60 4.26 4.26
N ILE A 97 7.40 4.24 3.20
CA ILE A 97 7.97 5.43 2.58
C ILE A 97 7.36 5.66 1.21
N MET A 98 6.82 6.84 0.98
CA MET A 98 6.37 7.26 -0.33
C MET A 98 7.54 7.51 -1.30
N ILE A 99 7.41 7.02 -2.54
CA ILE A 99 8.38 7.27 -3.62
C ILE A 99 7.93 8.47 -4.47
N SER A 100 6.79 8.34 -5.18
CA SER A 100 6.20 9.46 -5.93
C SER A 100 5.48 10.42 -5.00
N ARG A 101 5.76 11.72 -5.10
CA ARG A 101 5.09 12.79 -4.36
C ARG A 101 4.21 13.62 -5.31
N PRO A 102 3.22 14.39 -4.83
CA PRO A 102 2.38 15.21 -5.72
C PRO A 102 3.17 16.17 -6.61
N GLY A 103 4.25 16.77 -6.09
CA GLY A 103 5.15 17.65 -6.87
C GLY A 103 6.25 16.92 -7.65
N ARG A 104 6.40 15.59 -7.49
CA ARG A 104 7.42 14.80 -8.20
C ARG A 104 6.96 13.36 -8.39
N ILE A 105 6.46 13.11 -9.59
CA ILE A 105 5.94 11.82 -10.03
C ILE A 105 7.11 10.96 -10.53
N MET A 106 7.25 9.75 -10.01
CA MET A 106 8.31 8.83 -10.41
C MET A 106 7.73 7.61 -11.13
N THR A 107 8.05 7.45 -12.42
CA THR A 107 7.60 6.30 -13.22
C THR A 107 8.79 5.49 -13.70
N ALA A 108 8.65 4.16 -13.67
CA ALA A 108 9.69 3.23 -14.04
C ALA A 108 9.23 2.27 -15.15
N THR A 109 10.12 2.03 -16.10
CA THR A 109 10.04 1.01 -17.16
C THR A 109 10.45 -0.35 -16.62
N ILE A 110 10.21 -1.41 -17.39
CA ILE A 110 10.53 -2.79 -17.00
C ILE A 110 12.04 -2.96 -16.71
N LYS A 111 12.91 -2.36 -17.54
CA LYS A 111 14.38 -2.43 -17.36
C LYS A 111 14.84 -1.74 -16.07
N GLU A 112 14.25 -0.59 -15.76
CA GLU A 112 14.53 0.14 -14.53
C GLU A 112 14.01 -0.64 -13.31
N LEU A 113 12.83 -1.24 -13.40
CA LEU A 113 12.28 -2.09 -12.32
C LEU A 113 13.17 -3.31 -12.05
N ASP A 114 13.73 -3.97 -13.07
CA ASP A 114 14.65 -5.10 -12.89
C ASP A 114 15.91 -4.67 -12.15
N THR A 115 16.41 -3.48 -12.48
CA THR A 115 17.59 -2.89 -11.82
C THR A 115 17.30 -2.59 -10.33
N LEU A 116 16.15 -1.97 -10.05
CA LEU A 116 15.69 -1.68 -8.69
C LEU A 116 15.46 -2.95 -7.86
N ALA A 117 14.83 -3.97 -8.45
CA ALA A 117 14.54 -5.23 -7.79
C ALA A 117 15.81 -6.00 -7.40
N ARG A 118 16.90 -5.83 -8.16
CA ARG A 118 18.24 -6.39 -7.85
C ARG A 118 19.03 -5.56 -6.83
N GLY A 119 18.43 -4.51 -6.26
CA GLY A 119 19.08 -3.69 -5.24
C GLY A 119 20.03 -2.63 -5.79
N ARG A 120 19.98 -2.32 -7.10
CA ARG A 120 20.83 -1.27 -7.68
C ARG A 120 20.03 0.03 -7.86
N PRO A 121 20.60 1.19 -7.50
CA PRO A 121 19.97 2.47 -7.79
C PRO A 121 19.89 2.70 -9.29
N THR A 122 18.82 3.34 -9.76
CA THR A 122 18.67 3.72 -11.17
C THR A 122 17.98 5.06 -11.31
N LYS A 123 18.33 5.78 -12.38
CA LYS A 123 17.57 6.94 -12.83
C LYS A 123 16.27 6.43 -13.45
N VAL A 124 15.16 7.01 -13.04
CA VAL A 124 13.83 6.79 -13.60
C VAL A 124 13.27 8.14 -14.05
N SER A 125 12.10 8.14 -14.69
CA SER A 125 11.41 9.41 -14.96
C SER A 125 11.10 10.11 -13.64
N GLY A 126 11.53 11.36 -13.49
CA GLY A 126 11.31 12.17 -12.28
C GLY A 126 12.44 12.13 -11.24
N GLY A 127 13.51 11.33 -11.41
CA GLY A 127 14.70 11.39 -10.55
C GLY A 127 15.43 10.05 -10.37
N VAL A 128 16.23 9.93 -9.31
CA VAL A 128 16.94 8.69 -8.95
C VAL A 128 16.17 7.98 -7.85
N VAL A 129 16.03 6.66 -7.98
CA VAL A 129 15.42 5.79 -6.97
C VAL A 129 16.43 4.73 -6.55
N GLU A 130 16.59 4.57 -5.24
CA GLU A 130 17.46 3.55 -4.65
C GLU A 130 16.95 2.14 -4.95
N GLY A 131 17.85 1.17 -5.02
CA GLY A 131 17.47 -0.23 -5.10
C GLY A 131 16.69 -0.74 -3.87
N LEU A 132 16.07 -1.91 -4.01
CA LEU A 132 15.47 -2.63 -2.89
C LEU A 132 16.52 -3.33 -2.02
N ASN A 133 16.35 -3.21 -0.71
CA ASN A 133 17.09 -4.01 0.27
C ASN A 133 16.34 -5.31 0.61
N VAL A 134 17.01 -6.19 1.37
CA VAL A 134 16.41 -7.43 1.88
C VAL A 134 15.18 -7.11 2.73
N GLY A 135 14.09 -7.82 2.46
CA GLY A 135 12.80 -7.63 3.14
C GLY A 135 11.95 -6.47 2.61
N GLU A 136 12.53 -5.55 1.83
CA GLU A 136 11.77 -4.44 1.27
C GLU A 136 10.90 -4.88 0.08
N CYS A 137 9.69 -4.34 0.04
CA CYS A 137 8.76 -4.43 -1.08
C CYS A 137 8.53 -3.05 -1.69
N MET A 138 8.41 -2.98 -3.01
CA MET A 138 8.06 -1.77 -3.73
C MET A 138 6.73 -1.95 -4.44
N PHE A 139 5.78 -1.06 -4.18
CA PHE A 139 4.47 -1.09 -4.82
C PHE A 139 4.36 -0.03 -5.91
N LEU A 140 3.78 -0.41 -7.04
CA LEU A 140 3.62 0.45 -8.19
C LEU A 140 2.21 0.38 -8.79
N GLY A 141 1.75 1.51 -9.30
CA GLY A 141 0.52 1.64 -10.07
C GLY A 141 0.77 1.36 -11.54
N THR A 142 0.22 0.27 -12.04
CA THR A 142 0.32 -0.18 -13.43
C THR A 142 -1.04 -0.11 -14.12
N SER A 143 -1.06 -0.42 -15.42
CA SER A 143 -2.30 -0.63 -16.17
C SER A 143 -3.13 -1.80 -15.62
N SER A 144 -2.48 -2.81 -15.04
CA SER A 144 -3.11 -4.01 -14.47
C SER A 144 -3.48 -3.87 -12.99
N GLY A 145 -3.32 -2.69 -12.39
CA GLY A 145 -3.61 -2.43 -10.97
C GLY A 145 -2.36 -2.13 -10.14
N VAL A 146 -2.48 -2.25 -8.82
CA VAL A 146 -1.34 -2.06 -7.91
C VAL A 146 -0.66 -3.42 -7.70
N LEU A 147 0.62 -3.46 -8.04
CA LEU A 147 1.44 -4.66 -8.02
C LEU A 147 2.70 -4.40 -7.19
N GLU A 148 3.25 -5.47 -6.63
CA GLU A 148 4.62 -5.46 -6.12
C GLU A 148 5.62 -5.48 -7.29
N VAL A 149 6.84 -4.98 -7.12
CA VAL A 149 7.80 -4.88 -8.23
C VAL A 149 8.10 -6.22 -8.91
N ARG A 150 8.18 -7.32 -8.15
CA ARG A 150 8.42 -8.67 -8.68
C ARG A 150 7.21 -9.18 -9.48
N GLU A 151 6.00 -8.91 -8.99
CA GLU A 151 4.75 -9.21 -9.73
C GLU A 151 4.65 -8.41 -11.03
N ALA A 152 5.07 -7.14 -11.00
CA ALA A 152 5.08 -6.29 -12.19
C ALA A 152 6.13 -6.72 -13.22
N LEU A 153 7.31 -7.18 -12.77
CA LEU A 153 8.34 -7.75 -13.62
C LEU A 153 7.88 -9.04 -14.30
N GLU A 154 7.25 -9.94 -13.55
CA GLU A 154 6.67 -11.18 -14.08
C GLU A 154 5.63 -10.89 -15.16
N ARG A 155 4.80 -9.87 -14.94
CA ARG A 155 3.78 -9.41 -15.90
C ARG A 155 4.32 -8.51 -17.00
N LYS A 156 5.63 -8.20 -17.01
CA LYS A 156 6.29 -7.31 -17.98
C LYS A 156 5.59 -5.95 -18.10
N VAL A 157 5.22 -5.34 -16.98
CA VAL A 157 4.58 -4.02 -16.92
C VAL A 157 5.40 -3.03 -16.10
N GLY A 158 5.57 -1.82 -16.64
CA GLY A 158 6.08 -0.66 -15.89
C GLY A 158 4.96 0.08 -15.17
N GLY A 159 5.30 1.18 -14.49
CA GLY A 159 4.28 2.00 -13.85
C GLY A 159 4.80 3.11 -12.96
N LEU A 160 3.86 3.71 -12.24
CA LEU A 160 4.12 4.74 -11.25
C LEU A 160 4.59 4.10 -9.94
N LEU A 161 5.76 4.48 -9.45
CA LEU A 161 6.28 4.02 -8.16
C LEU A 161 5.51 4.70 -7.02
N MET A 162 4.73 3.94 -6.24
CA MET A 162 3.90 4.50 -5.17
C MET A 162 4.67 4.64 -3.87
N CYS A 163 5.08 3.51 -3.30
CA CYS A 163 5.73 3.45 -2.00
C CYS A 163 6.66 2.24 -1.88
N ARG A 164 7.53 2.31 -0.89
CA ARG A 164 8.39 1.25 -0.40
C ARG A 164 7.98 0.89 1.02
N VAL A 165 7.93 -0.40 1.30
CA VAL A 165 7.49 -0.93 2.60
C VAL A 165 8.49 -1.95 3.09
N LEU A 166 8.75 -1.94 4.40
CA LEU A 166 9.54 -2.93 5.12
C LEU A 166 8.77 -3.42 6.34
#